data_AF-A0A8T4D185-F1
#
_entry.id   AF-A0A8T4D185-F1
#
_cell.length_a   1.000
_cell.length_b   1.000
_cell.length_c   1.000
_cell.angle_alpha   90.00
_cell.angle_beta   90.00
_cell.angle_gamma   90.00
#
_symmetry.space_group_name_H-M   'P 1'
#
loop_
_entity.id
_entity.type
_entity.pdbx_description
1 polymer ?
#
loop_
_entity_poly.entity_id
_entity_poly.type
_entity_poly.pdbx_seq_one_letter_code
_entity_poly.pdbx_strand_id
1 'polypeptide(L)'
;MRQHKNNQFKGTAKKVWDFIWNDDSAWSWIANVVLAFILIKFVVYPLLGLLLGTQLPVVAVISESMSHTPTPLCEQRSLFTGDCISYTQGGYEICATEQSSKKKLSFENYWFICGSWYEDKGISKEEFKNFKLQNGFEKGDVIVLRKADPEKLEVGDILVFLSNIDSTKSRPYPIIHRIVNIQETSEGKMFSTKGDHNGFQIVTTTFNEKEILQSQVLGKGVARIPLVGYVKLWFVDLLNLVGLAK
;
A
#
# COMPACT_ATOMS: atom_id res chain seq x y z
N MET A 1 26.39 -7.78 51.11
CA MET A 1 25.21 -7.11 50.48
C MET A 1 25.12 -7.25 48.95
N ARG A 2 26.23 -7.26 48.18
CA ARG A 2 26.17 -7.44 46.69
C ARG A 2 25.70 -8.83 46.23
N GLN A 3 26.10 -9.89 46.92
CA GLN A 3 25.80 -11.28 46.51
C GLN A 3 24.30 -11.65 46.67
N HIS A 4 23.65 -11.15 47.73
CA HIS A 4 22.23 -11.39 48.01
C HIS A 4 21.30 -10.71 46.99
N LYS A 5 21.63 -9.48 46.57
CA LYS A 5 20.93 -8.76 45.49
C LYS A 5 21.03 -9.49 44.15
N ASN A 6 22.18 -10.11 43.87
CA ASN A 6 22.43 -10.81 42.61
C ASN A 6 21.61 -12.12 42.50
N ASN A 7 21.47 -12.87 43.60
CA ASN A 7 20.64 -14.08 43.64
C ASN A 7 19.14 -13.77 43.57
N GLN A 8 18.69 -12.69 44.21
CA GLN A 8 17.30 -12.24 44.11
C GLN A 8 16.96 -11.79 42.67
N PHE A 9 17.87 -11.05 42.02
CA PHE A 9 17.71 -10.60 40.64
C PHE A 9 17.63 -11.78 39.65
N LYS A 10 18.50 -12.79 39.79
CA LYS A 10 18.44 -14.03 39.00
C LYS A 10 17.11 -14.77 39.18
N GLY A 11 16.59 -14.82 40.42
CA GLY A 11 15.29 -15.42 40.72
C GLY A 11 14.12 -14.69 40.05
N THR A 12 14.14 -13.35 40.05
CA THR A 12 13.11 -12.53 39.39
C THR A 12 13.20 -12.64 37.86
N ALA A 13 14.40 -12.62 37.28
CA ALA A 13 14.59 -12.76 35.84
C ALA A 13 14.10 -14.12 35.33
N LYS A 14 14.36 -15.21 36.07
CA LYS A 14 13.83 -16.54 35.74
C LYS A 14 12.30 -16.57 35.77
N LYS A 15 11.67 -15.97 36.78
CA LYS A 15 10.20 -15.89 36.87
C LYS A 15 9.59 -15.09 35.71
N VAL A 16 10.21 -13.99 35.31
CA VAL A 16 9.77 -13.21 34.14
C VAL A 16 9.95 -14.01 32.85
N TRP A 17 11.07 -14.71 32.69
CA TRP A 17 11.29 -15.59 31.54
C TRP A 17 10.24 -16.70 31.45
N ASP A 18 9.98 -17.37 32.57
CA ASP A 18 8.96 -18.41 32.65
C ASP A 18 7.56 -17.85 32.37
N PHE A 19 7.25 -16.65 32.87
CA PHE A 19 5.98 -15.97 32.58
C PHE A 19 5.81 -15.61 31.09
N ILE A 20 6.85 -15.11 30.43
CA ILE A 20 6.75 -14.68 29.01
C ILE A 20 6.65 -15.90 28.08
N TRP A 21 7.42 -16.96 28.34
CA TRP A 21 7.60 -18.04 27.38
C TRP A 21 6.88 -19.34 27.72
N ASN A 22 6.59 -19.59 29.00
CA ASN A 22 6.09 -20.89 29.47
C ASN A 22 4.71 -20.81 30.14
N ASP A 23 4.18 -19.62 30.43
CA ASP A 23 2.86 -19.44 31.06
C ASP A 23 1.75 -19.27 30.01
N ASP A 24 0.69 -20.06 30.13
CA ASP A 24 -0.50 -20.04 29.27
C ASP A 24 -1.60 -19.06 29.74
N SER A 25 -1.31 -18.25 30.76
CA SER A 25 -2.26 -17.25 31.27
C SER A 25 -2.60 -16.16 30.25
N ALA A 26 -3.81 -15.60 30.34
CA ALA A 26 -4.23 -14.49 29.46
C ALA A 26 -3.29 -13.26 29.56
N TRP A 27 -2.69 -13.03 30.74
CA TRP A 27 -1.73 -11.95 30.94
C TRP A 27 -0.39 -12.18 30.25
N SER A 28 0.08 -13.42 30.19
CA SER A 28 1.26 -13.80 29.41
C SER A 28 1.02 -13.52 27.91
N TRP A 29 -0.15 -13.91 27.38
CA TRP A 29 -0.54 -13.59 26.01
C TRP A 29 -0.56 -12.09 25.71
N ILE A 30 -1.15 -11.28 26.59
CA ILE A 30 -1.15 -9.81 26.46
C ILE A 30 0.28 -9.27 26.47
N ALA A 31 1.12 -9.73 27.40
CA ALA A 31 2.52 -9.31 27.50
C ALA A 31 3.31 -9.63 26.22
N ASN A 32 3.09 -10.81 25.63
CA ASN A 32 3.70 -11.22 24.36
C ASN A 32 3.26 -10.35 23.18
N VAL A 33 1.98 -10.00 23.08
CA VAL A 33 1.49 -9.07 22.04
C VAL A 33 2.11 -7.68 22.20
N VAL A 34 2.18 -7.16 23.42
CA VAL A 34 2.83 -5.87 23.71
C VAL A 34 4.33 -5.92 23.38
N LEU A 35 5.01 -6.99 23.77
CA LEU A 35 6.43 -7.20 23.48
C LEU A 35 6.68 -7.27 21.96
N ALA A 36 5.84 -7.99 21.22
CA ALA A 36 5.90 -8.06 19.76
C ALA A 36 5.69 -6.68 19.12
N PHE A 37 4.72 -5.89 19.59
CA PHE A 37 4.50 -4.53 19.10
C PHE A 37 5.72 -3.63 19.35
N ILE A 38 6.31 -3.70 20.55
CA ILE A 38 7.54 -2.94 20.89
C ILE A 38 8.70 -3.38 19.99
N LEU A 39 8.92 -4.69 19.84
CA LEU A 39 9.97 -5.23 18.98
C LEU A 39 9.79 -4.76 17.52
N ILE A 40 8.57 -4.87 17.00
CA ILE A 40 8.26 -4.45 15.64
C ILE A 40 8.53 -2.95 15.48
N LYS A 41 7.98 -2.12 16.37
CA LYS A 41 8.07 -0.65 16.29
C LYS A 41 9.48 -0.11 16.46
N PHE A 42 10.25 -0.65 17.40
CA PHE A 42 11.54 -0.09 17.80
C PHE A 42 12.75 -0.87 17.27
N VAL A 43 12.57 -2.09 16.74
CA VAL A 43 13.66 -2.89 16.17
C VAL A 43 13.40 -3.16 14.69
N VAL A 44 12.28 -3.81 14.35
CA VAL A 44 12.03 -4.26 12.97
C VAL A 44 11.86 -3.08 12.00
N TYR A 45 10.97 -2.12 12.29
CA TYR A 45 10.73 -0.96 11.42
C TYR A 45 11.98 -0.08 11.25
N PRO A 46 12.73 0.28 12.31
CA PRO A 46 13.99 1.02 12.16
C PRO A 46 15.03 0.26 11.34
N LEU A 47 15.20 -1.05 11.55
CA LEU A 47 16.12 -1.86 10.75
C LEU A 47 15.71 -1.90 9.28
N LEU A 48 14.43 -2.14 8.99
CA LEU A 48 13.92 -2.09 7.62
C LEU A 48 14.10 -0.72 6.99
N GLY A 49 13.84 0.35 7.76
CA GLY A 49 14.01 1.73 7.29
C GLY A 49 15.46 2.06 6.96
N LEU A 50 16.42 1.59 7.78
CA LEU A 50 17.86 1.71 7.49
C LEU A 50 18.26 0.90 6.25
N LEU A 51 17.82 -0.36 6.15
CA LEU A 51 18.15 -1.25 5.03
C LEU A 51 17.58 -0.76 3.69
N LEU A 52 16.38 -0.16 3.73
CA LEU A 52 15.65 0.29 2.54
C LEU A 52 15.84 1.79 2.27
N GLY A 53 16.46 2.52 3.19
CA GLY A 53 16.75 3.96 3.10
C GLY A 53 15.53 4.87 3.22
N THR A 54 14.39 4.37 3.71
CA THR A 54 13.12 5.12 3.80
C THR A 54 12.53 5.08 5.20
N GLN A 55 11.78 6.12 5.57
CA GLN A 55 11.02 6.17 6.83
C GLN A 55 9.72 5.35 6.75
N LEU A 56 9.27 5.01 5.54
CA LEU A 56 8.09 4.20 5.28
C LEU A 56 8.50 2.92 4.54
N PRO A 57 9.09 1.91 5.22
CA PRO A 57 9.63 0.72 4.58
C PRO A 57 8.56 -0.21 3.99
N VAL A 58 7.31 -0.11 4.47
CA VAL A 58 6.18 -0.93 4.01
C VAL A 58 4.89 -0.12 3.99
N VAL A 59 4.02 -0.40 3.03
CA VAL A 59 2.67 0.17 2.92
C VAL A 59 1.66 -0.94 2.65
N ALA A 60 0.53 -0.92 3.36
CA ALA A 60 -0.58 -1.83 3.11
C ALA A 60 -1.46 -1.29 1.98
N VAL A 61 -1.84 -2.15 1.04
CA VAL A 61 -2.74 -1.83 -0.07
C VAL A 61 -4.17 -1.87 0.45
N ILE A 62 -4.88 -0.75 0.33
CA ILE A 62 -6.23 -0.58 0.87
C ILE A 62 -7.32 -0.49 -0.21
N SER A 63 -6.93 -0.39 -1.47
CA SER A 63 -7.83 -0.25 -2.61
C SER A 63 -7.40 -1.11 -3.80
N GLU A 64 -8.30 -1.21 -4.76
CA GLU A 64 -8.24 -2.06 -5.93
C GLU A 64 -7.62 -1.35 -7.14
N SER A 65 -7.17 -0.09 -6.98
CA SER A 65 -6.65 0.74 -8.08
C SER A 65 -5.45 0.17 -8.84
N MET A 66 -4.76 -0.82 -8.26
CA MET A 66 -3.62 -1.54 -8.87
C MET A 66 -3.93 -3.01 -9.13
N SER A 67 -5.17 -3.44 -8.92
CA SER A 67 -5.61 -4.83 -9.07
C SER A 67 -5.85 -5.18 -10.52
N HIS A 68 -5.47 -6.40 -10.91
CA HIS A 68 -5.82 -6.99 -12.21
C HIS A 68 -7.05 -7.92 -12.08
N THR A 69 -7.85 -7.71 -11.03
CA THR A 69 -9.10 -8.42 -10.77
C THR A 69 -10.25 -7.45 -10.97
N PRO A 70 -11.24 -7.76 -11.84
CA PRO A 70 -12.40 -6.90 -12.02
C PRO A 70 -13.14 -6.65 -10.70
N THR A 71 -13.56 -5.41 -10.48
CA THR A 71 -14.35 -4.99 -9.31
C THR A 71 -15.83 -4.90 -9.67
N PRO A 72 -16.77 -4.96 -8.72
CA PRO A 72 -18.19 -4.76 -9.03
C PRO A 72 -18.42 -3.45 -9.80
N LEU A 73 -19.22 -3.50 -10.86
CA LEU A 73 -19.51 -2.36 -11.73
C LEU A 73 -20.26 -1.29 -10.94
N CYS A 74 -19.72 -0.08 -10.90
CA CYS A 74 -20.37 1.02 -10.22
C CYS A 74 -21.48 1.64 -11.09
N GLU A 75 -22.72 1.58 -10.63
CA GLU A 75 -23.88 2.12 -11.33
C GLU A 75 -24.11 3.59 -10.99
N GLN A 76 -23.98 3.95 -9.71
CA GLN A 76 -24.16 5.33 -9.24
C GLN A 76 -22.99 5.78 -8.39
N ARG A 77 -22.46 6.97 -8.68
CA ARG A 77 -21.41 7.62 -7.88
C ARG A 77 -21.97 8.80 -7.12
N SER A 78 -21.48 8.98 -5.90
CA SER A 78 -21.75 10.14 -5.06
C SER A 78 -21.24 11.41 -5.73
N LEU A 79 -22.14 12.38 -5.92
CA LEU A 79 -21.78 13.70 -6.45
C LEU A 79 -20.84 14.47 -5.51
N PHE A 80 -20.84 14.14 -4.22
CA PHE A 80 -20.04 14.85 -3.21
C PHE A 80 -18.69 14.21 -2.95
N THR A 81 -18.60 12.88 -3.01
CA THR A 81 -17.37 12.15 -2.65
C THR A 81 -16.74 11.39 -3.81
N GLY A 82 -17.47 11.18 -4.92
CA GLY A 82 -17.05 10.34 -6.04
C GLY A 82 -17.12 8.83 -5.76
N ASP A 83 -17.46 8.45 -4.51
CA ASP A 83 -17.56 7.05 -4.09
C ASP A 83 -18.74 6.34 -4.77
N CYS A 84 -18.60 5.04 -4.96
CA CYS A 84 -19.69 4.25 -5.49
C CYS A 84 -20.81 4.05 -4.46
N ILE A 85 -22.03 4.42 -4.81
CA ILE A 85 -23.23 4.30 -3.98
C ILE A 85 -23.98 2.99 -4.28
N SER A 86 -24.11 2.63 -5.55
CA SER A 86 -24.78 1.40 -5.97
C SER A 86 -23.95 0.64 -7.00
N TYR A 87 -24.04 -0.69 -6.93
CA TYR A 87 -23.33 -1.61 -7.81
C TYR A 87 -24.33 -2.43 -8.62
N THR A 88 -24.01 -2.67 -9.89
CA THR A 88 -24.79 -3.56 -10.74
C THR A 88 -24.64 -5.01 -10.27
N GLN A 89 -25.75 -5.71 -10.07
CA GLN A 89 -25.70 -7.13 -9.70
C GLN A 89 -25.11 -7.96 -10.84
N GLY A 90 -24.03 -8.67 -10.56
CA GLY A 90 -23.36 -9.54 -11.53
C GLY A 90 -22.50 -8.82 -12.58
N GLY A 91 -22.51 -7.48 -12.60
CA GLY A 91 -21.63 -6.66 -13.44
C GLY A 91 -20.29 -6.42 -12.75
N TYR A 92 -19.20 -6.52 -13.51
CA TYR A 92 -17.86 -6.18 -13.04
C TYR A 92 -17.21 -5.20 -14.00
N GLU A 93 -16.19 -4.47 -13.57
CA GLU A 93 -15.42 -3.57 -14.40
C GLU A 93 -13.94 -3.63 -14.07
N ILE A 94 -13.12 -3.33 -15.07
CA ILE A 94 -11.71 -2.99 -14.94
C ILE A 94 -11.35 -2.09 -16.12
N CYS A 95 -10.50 -1.10 -15.91
CA CYS A 95 -10.08 -0.16 -16.96
C CYS A 95 -11.27 0.49 -17.68
N ALA A 96 -12.32 0.84 -16.92
CA ALA A 96 -13.59 1.38 -17.43
C ALA A 96 -14.28 0.49 -18.49
N THR A 97 -14.01 -0.82 -18.48
CA THR A 97 -14.61 -1.81 -19.37
C THR A 97 -15.33 -2.88 -18.56
N GLU A 98 -16.59 -3.14 -18.91
CA GLU A 98 -17.42 -4.16 -18.25
C GLU A 98 -16.88 -5.59 -18.47
N GLN A 99 -16.98 -6.42 -17.44
CA GLN A 99 -16.50 -7.80 -17.38
C GLN A 99 -17.58 -8.73 -16.85
N SER A 100 -17.57 -9.98 -17.35
CA SER A 100 -18.54 -11.00 -16.97
C SER A 100 -18.25 -11.72 -15.66
N SER A 101 -17.06 -11.52 -15.07
CA SER A 101 -16.69 -12.20 -13.82
C SER A 101 -15.66 -11.42 -13.00
N LYS A 102 -15.65 -11.69 -11.69
CA LYS A 102 -14.64 -11.19 -10.74
C LYS A 102 -13.31 -11.96 -10.77
N LYS A 103 -13.04 -12.73 -11.82
CA LYS A 103 -11.85 -13.59 -11.85
C LYS A 103 -10.62 -12.75 -12.16
N LYS A 104 -9.54 -12.95 -11.40
CA LYS A 104 -8.24 -12.33 -11.68
C LYS A 104 -7.80 -12.66 -13.11
N LEU A 105 -7.45 -11.61 -13.85
CA LEU A 105 -7.06 -11.73 -15.26
C LEU A 105 -5.64 -12.28 -15.38
N SER A 106 -5.42 -13.07 -16.44
CA SER A 106 -4.06 -13.34 -16.92
C SER A 106 -3.45 -12.05 -17.47
N PHE A 107 -2.12 -12.01 -17.59
CA PHE A 107 -1.44 -10.89 -18.23
C PHE A 107 -1.99 -10.59 -19.63
N GLU A 108 -2.21 -11.63 -20.44
CA GLU A 108 -2.71 -11.51 -21.81
C GLU A 108 -4.11 -10.89 -21.85
N ASN A 109 -5.02 -11.33 -20.97
CA ASN A 109 -6.37 -10.78 -20.90
C ASN A 109 -6.38 -9.36 -20.34
N TYR A 110 -5.55 -9.09 -19.32
CA TYR A 110 -5.39 -7.74 -18.78
C TYR A 110 -4.91 -6.78 -19.88
N TRP A 111 -3.87 -7.16 -20.63
CA TRP A 111 -3.37 -6.34 -21.73
C TRP A 111 -4.41 -6.13 -22.82
N PHE A 112 -5.15 -7.18 -23.18
CA PHE A 112 -6.23 -7.06 -24.16
C PHE A 112 -7.29 -6.02 -23.77
N ILE A 113 -7.60 -5.89 -22.47
CA ILE A 113 -8.63 -4.96 -21.96
C ILE A 113 -8.06 -3.57 -21.68
N CYS A 114 -6.90 -3.50 -21.03
CA CYS A 114 -6.35 -2.27 -20.46
C CYS A 114 -5.18 -1.68 -21.27
N GLY A 115 -4.59 -2.47 -22.18
CA GLY A 115 -3.34 -2.16 -22.86
C GLY A 115 -3.41 -0.94 -23.78
N SER A 116 -4.55 -0.70 -24.42
CA SER A 116 -4.74 0.43 -25.35
C SER A 116 -4.40 1.78 -24.71
N TRP A 117 -4.77 1.97 -23.44
CA TRP A 117 -4.44 3.20 -22.71
C TRP A 117 -2.91 3.39 -22.58
N TYR A 118 -2.16 2.31 -22.35
CA TYR A 118 -0.70 2.36 -22.24
C TYR A 118 -0.04 2.56 -23.61
N GLU A 119 -0.58 1.93 -24.65
CA GLU A 119 -0.13 2.11 -26.04
C GLU A 119 -0.29 3.58 -26.48
N ASP A 120 -1.39 4.23 -26.11
CA ASP A 120 -1.62 5.67 -26.31
C ASP A 120 -0.61 6.57 -25.55
N LYS A 121 0.07 6.02 -24.54
CA LYS A 121 1.18 6.67 -23.82
C LYS A 121 2.56 6.27 -24.32
N GLY A 122 2.63 5.48 -25.40
CA GLY A 122 3.88 5.00 -25.97
C GLY A 122 4.51 3.83 -25.21
N ILE A 123 3.78 3.17 -24.31
CA ILE A 123 4.24 2.00 -23.56
C ILE A 123 3.72 0.74 -24.27
N SER A 124 4.61 -0.05 -24.85
CA SER A 124 4.22 -1.30 -25.54
C SER A 124 3.94 -2.44 -24.56
N LYS A 125 3.31 -3.51 -25.07
CA LYS A 125 3.08 -4.74 -24.31
C LYS A 125 4.37 -5.37 -23.80
N GLU A 126 5.38 -5.41 -24.66
CA GLU A 126 6.70 -5.98 -24.38
C GLU A 126 7.42 -5.18 -23.29
N GLU A 127 7.32 -3.85 -23.36
CA GLU A 127 7.85 -2.97 -22.32
C GLU A 127 7.13 -3.22 -20.98
N PHE A 128 5.80 -3.18 -20.99
CA PHE A 128 5.00 -3.36 -19.78
C PHE A 128 5.23 -4.74 -19.13
N LYS A 129 5.41 -5.79 -19.94
CA LYS A 129 5.70 -7.15 -19.46
C LYS A 129 7.00 -7.23 -18.65
N ASN A 130 7.95 -6.34 -18.92
CA ASN A 130 9.24 -6.25 -18.22
C ASN A 130 9.18 -5.40 -16.96
N PHE A 131 8.09 -4.67 -16.72
CA PHE A 131 7.93 -3.90 -15.50
C PHE A 131 7.89 -4.80 -14.27
N LYS A 132 8.38 -4.27 -13.15
CA LYS A 132 8.20 -4.92 -11.85
C LYS A 132 6.73 -4.83 -11.46
N LEU A 133 6.24 -5.88 -10.81
CA LEU A 133 4.85 -5.96 -10.34
C LEU A 133 3.84 -5.75 -11.49
N GLN A 134 4.15 -6.23 -12.69
CA GLN A 134 3.33 -6.12 -13.91
C GLN A 134 1.98 -6.83 -13.85
N ASN A 135 1.75 -7.70 -12.85
CA ASN A 135 0.47 -8.37 -12.62
C ASN A 135 -0.37 -7.69 -11.53
N GLY A 136 -0.06 -6.43 -11.24
CA GLY A 136 -0.69 -5.65 -10.19
C GLY A 136 -0.54 -6.26 -8.79
N PHE A 137 -1.32 -5.71 -7.87
CA PHE A 137 -1.42 -6.19 -6.50
C PHE A 137 -2.81 -5.89 -5.93
N GLU A 138 -3.21 -6.68 -4.95
CA GLU A 138 -4.57 -6.70 -4.44
C GLU A 138 -4.69 -5.94 -3.12
N LYS A 139 -5.90 -5.50 -2.79
CA LYS A 139 -6.23 -5.06 -1.43
C LYS A 139 -5.82 -6.14 -0.43
N GLY A 140 -5.18 -5.71 0.65
CA GLY A 140 -4.63 -6.60 1.68
C GLY A 140 -3.21 -7.09 1.41
N ASP A 141 -2.60 -6.75 0.27
CA ASP A 141 -1.16 -6.93 0.07
C ASP A 141 -0.35 -5.87 0.85
N VAL A 142 0.92 -6.16 1.11
CA VAL A 142 1.90 -5.19 1.59
C VAL A 142 2.96 -4.97 0.52
N ILE A 143 3.24 -3.71 0.20
CA ILE A 143 4.33 -3.34 -0.71
C ILE A 143 5.52 -2.86 0.12
N VAL A 144 6.68 -3.45 -0.15
CA VAL A 144 7.97 -3.04 0.42
C VAL A 144 8.49 -1.86 -0.39
N LEU A 145 8.86 -0.79 0.30
CA LEU A 145 9.33 0.44 -0.31
C LEU A 145 10.82 0.62 -0.05
N ARG A 146 11.54 1.14 -1.06
CA ARG A 146 12.87 1.72 -0.89
C ARG A 146 12.81 3.23 -1.07
N LYS A 147 13.85 3.91 -0.60
CA LYS A 147 14.08 5.32 -0.94
C LYS A 147 13.99 5.49 -2.46
N ALA A 148 13.13 6.41 -2.90
CA ALA A 148 13.12 6.82 -4.29
C ALA A 148 14.28 7.80 -4.51
N ASP A 149 15.08 7.54 -5.53
CA ASP A 149 16.04 8.48 -6.09
C ASP A 149 15.44 8.98 -7.40
N PRO A 150 14.93 10.24 -7.46
CA PRO A 150 14.23 10.75 -8.65
C PRO A 150 15.00 10.54 -9.95
N GLU A 151 16.33 10.63 -9.89
CA GLU A 151 17.19 10.45 -11.06
C GLU A 151 17.20 9.02 -11.61
N LYS A 152 16.89 8.03 -10.77
CA LYS A 152 16.85 6.60 -11.12
C LYS A 152 15.42 6.04 -11.24
N LEU A 153 14.40 6.90 -11.15
CA LEU A 153 13.03 6.51 -11.41
C LEU A 153 12.81 6.40 -12.93
N GLU A 154 12.11 5.35 -13.33
CA GLU A 154 11.84 5.01 -14.72
C GLU A 154 10.34 4.79 -14.94
N VAL A 155 9.89 4.94 -16.18
CA VAL A 155 8.53 4.54 -16.57
C VAL A 155 8.35 3.05 -16.24
N GLY A 156 7.20 2.71 -15.66
CA GLY A 156 6.89 1.36 -15.19
C GLY A 156 7.17 1.11 -13.71
N ASP A 157 7.92 1.97 -13.03
CA ASP A 157 8.15 1.87 -11.59
C ASP A 157 6.87 2.08 -10.78
N ILE A 158 6.78 1.42 -9.61
CA ILE A 158 5.71 1.68 -8.64
C ILE A 158 6.14 2.82 -7.71
N LEU A 159 5.43 3.94 -7.77
CA LEU A 159 5.71 5.15 -7.00
C LEU A 159 4.70 5.27 -5.85
N VAL A 160 5.20 5.52 -4.65
CA VAL A 160 4.39 5.91 -3.50
C VAL A 160 4.59 7.39 -3.24
N PHE A 161 3.50 8.16 -3.24
CA PHE A 161 3.55 9.61 -3.12
C PHE A 161 2.35 10.16 -2.34
N LEU A 162 2.43 11.42 -1.94
CA LEU A 162 1.31 12.15 -1.35
C LEU A 162 0.63 12.98 -2.42
N SER A 163 -0.69 12.88 -2.52
CA SER A 163 -1.45 13.91 -3.21
C SER A 163 -1.46 15.18 -2.38
N ASN A 164 -1.02 16.29 -2.98
CA ASN A 164 -1.26 17.60 -2.43
C ASN A 164 -2.68 18.04 -2.85
N ILE A 165 -3.29 18.91 -2.03
CA ILE A 165 -4.60 19.56 -2.23
C ILE A 165 -5.79 18.89 -1.50
N ASP A 166 -5.62 18.42 -0.26
CA ASP A 166 -6.76 18.45 0.67
C ASP A 166 -6.31 18.98 2.04
N SER A 167 -6.35 20.30 2.17
CA SER A 167 -6.09 21.03 3.42
C SER A 167 -7.14 20.77 4.50
N THR A 168 -8.22 20.03 4.20
CA THR A 168 -9.29 19.69 5.16
C THR A 168 -9.12 18.30 5.79
N LYS A 169 -8.30 17.41 5.20
CA LYS A 169 -7.98 16.10 5.78
C LYS A 169 -6.68 16.15 6.55
N SER A 170 -6.75 15.85 7.85
CA SER A 170 -5.63 15.97 8.78
C SER A 170 -4.40 15.10 8.44
N ARG A 171 -4.51 14.12 7.51
CA ARG A 171 -3.39 13.38 6.91
C ARG A 171 -3.77 12.84 5.51
N PRO A 172 -3.14 13.26 4.40
CA PRO A 172 -3.34 12.60 3.12
C PRO A 172 -2.80 11.16 3.16
N TYR A 173 -3.62 10.19 2.75
CA TYR A 173 -3.18 8.81 2.62
C TYR A 173 -2.20 8.69 1.45
N PRO A 174 -1.06 7.99 1.60
CA PRO A 174 -0.16 7.71 0.50
C PRO A 174 -0.86 6.97 -0.64
N ILE A 175 -0.54 7.37 -1.87
CA ILE A 175 -1.06 6.80 -3.10
C ILE A 175 0.05 5.97 -3.72
N ILE A 176 -0.31 4.81 -4.29
CA ILE A 176 0.65 3.86 -4.85
C ILE A 176 0.24 3.50 -6.27
N HIS A 177 0.93 4.05 -7.27
CA HIS A 177 0.60 3.88 -8.68
C HIS A 177 1.84 3.69 -9.54
N ARG A 178 1.64 3.26 -10.78
CA ARG A 178 2.74 3.05 -11.74
C ARG A 178 3.10 4.33 -12.45
N ILE A 179 4.39 4.65 -12.58
CA ILE A 179 4.87 5.76 -13.41
C ILE A 179 4.57 5.45 -14.87
N VAL A 180 3.90 6.37 -15.55
CA VAL A 180 3.54 6.27 -16.97
C VAL A 180 4.21 7.34 -17.82
N ASN A 181 4.74 8.40 -17.18
CA ASN A 181 5.50 9.43 -17.84
C ASN A 181 6.41 10.14 -16.83
N ILE A 182 7.55 10.65 -17.30
CA ILE A 182 8.48 11.48 -16.52
C ILE A 182 8.81 12.71 -17.37
N GLN A 183 8.70 13.89 -16.78
CA GLN A 183 9.07 15.15 -17.42
C GLN A 183 10.12 15.86 -16.58
N GLU A 184 11.11 16.46 -17.24
CA GLU A 184 12.03 17.38 -16.59
C GLU A 184 11.40 18.77 -16.54
N THR A 185 11.43 19.39 -15.35
CA THR A 185 10.99 20.77 -15.13
C THR A 185 12.13 21.57 -14.52
N SER A 186 11.98 22.90 -14.46
CA SER A 186 12.93 23.76 -13.76
C SER A 186 13.10 23.44 -12.26
N GLU A 187 12.12 22.76 -11.65
CA GLU A 187 12.10 22.39 -10.22
C GLU A 187 12.53 20.93 -9.96
N GLY A 188 12.95 20.22 -11.02
CA GLY A 188 13.33 18.81 -11.00
C GLY A 188 12.36 17.93 -11.78
N LYS A 189 12.46 16.61 -11.59
CA LYS A 189 11.56 15.66 -12.26
C LYS A 189 10.14 15.76 -11.73
N MET A 190 9.20 15.78 -12.66
CA MET A 190 7.77 15.67 -12.42
C MET A 190 7.28 14.33 -12.99
N PHE A 191 6.49 13.61 -12.20
CA PHE A 191 6.01 12.28 -12.54
C PHE A 191 4.52 12.34 -12.89
N SER A 192 4.12 11.53 -13.86
CA SER A 192 2.73 11.14 -14.05
C SER A 192 2.59 9.66 -13.71
N THR A 193 1.59 9.30 -12.91
CA THR A 193 1.31 7.92 -12.53
C THR A 193 -0.09 7.49 -12.94
N LYS A 194 -0.37 6.19 -12.85
CA LYS A 194 -1.70 5.64 -13.05
C LYS A 194 -1.91 4.38 -12.21
N GLY A 195 -3.12 4.23 -11.66
CA GLY A 195 -3.59 2.96 -11.15
C GLY A 195 -3.83 1.96 -12.27
N ASP A 196 -3.15 0.81 -12.23
CA ASP A 196 -3.25 -0.23 -13.26
C ASP A 196 -4.69 -0.72 -13.51
N HIS A 197 -5.56 -0.63 -12.51
CA HIS A 197 -6.98 -0.99 -12.61
C HIS A 197 -7.85 0.15 -13.19
N ASN A 198 -7.45 1.40 -12.98
CA ASN A 198 -8.29 2.55 -13.31
C ASN A 198 -8.55 2.61 -14.83
N GLY A 199 -9.64 3.22 -15.30
CA GLY A 199 -9.81 3.47 -16.75
C GLY A 199 -8.89 4.59 -17.26
N PHE A 200 -8.64 5.58 -16.41
CA PHE A 200 -7.92 6.79 -16.79
C PHE A 200 -7.02 7.26 -15.64
N GLN A 201 -6.22 8.29 -15.90
CA GLN A 201 -5.56 9.04 -14.84
C GLN A 201 -6.56 9.96 -14.16
N ILE A 202 -6.51 10.02 -12.83
CA ILE A 202 -7.40 10.83 -12.01
C ILE A 202 -6.81 12.23 -11.86
N VAL A 203 -7.59 13.23 -12.28
CA VAL A 203 -7.29 14.65 -12.08
C VAL A 203 -8.55 15.32 -11.53
N THR A 204 -8.49 15.72 -10.27
CA THR A 204 -9.52 16.44 -9.53
C THR A 204 -8.89 17.66 -8.87
N THR A 205 -9.73 18.47 -8.22
CA THR A 205 -9.24 19.60 -7.40
C THR A 205 -8.37 19.17 -6.23
N THR A 206 -8.49 17.92 -5.77
CA THR A 206 -7.79 17.41 -4.57
C THR A 206 -6.76 16.32 -4.86
N PHE A 207 -6.67 15.89 -6.12
CA PHE A 207 -5.78 14.81 -6.55
C PHE A 207 -5.39 14.93 -8.01
N ASN A 208 -4.09 14.92 -8.30
CA ASN A 208 -3.58 15.01 -9.67
C ASN A 208 -2.53 13.92 -9.91
N GLU A 209 -2.88 12.89 -10.67
CA GLU A 209 -1.98 11.82 -11.09
C GLU A 209 -1.04 12.22 -12.23
N LYS A 210 -1.20 13.41 -12.83
CA LYS A 210 -0.38 13.85 -13.97
C LYS A 210 0.81 14.70 -13.55
N GLU A 211 0.72 15.36 -12.41
CA GLU A 211 1.68 16.37 -11.96
C GLU A 211 2.11 16.07 -10.51
N ILE A 212 2.99 15.08 -10.36
CA ILE A 212 3.53 14.67 -9.05
C ILE A 212 4.95 15.20 -8.96
N LEU A 213 5.17 16.17 -8.08
CA LEU A 213 6.50 16.72 -7.84
C LEU A 213 7.39 15.70 -7.13
N GLN A 214 8.69 15.71 -7.39
CA GLN A 214 9.66 14.87 -6.67
C GLN A 214 9.58 15.01 -5.14
N SER A 215 9.18 16.17 -4.62
CA SER A 215 9.01 16.43 -3.19
C SER A 215 7.81 15.68 -2.57
N GLN A 216 6.87 15.23 -3.39
CA GLN A 216 5.71 14.44 -2.95
C GLN A 216 6.03 12.94 -2.86
N VAL A 217 7.17 12.50 -3.38
CA VAL A 217 7.54 11.09 -3.43
C VAL A 217 7.99 10.59 -2.05
N LEU A 218 7.34 9.54 -1.57
CA LEU A 218 7.65 8.86 -0.32
C LEU A 218 8.55 7.62 -0.52
N GLY A 219 8.48 6.98 -1.68
CA GLY A 219 9.31 5.82 -1.97
C GLY A 219 8.96 5.10 -3.27
N LYS A 220 9.78 4.12 -3.62
CA LYS A 220 9.60 3.22 -4.76
C LYS A 220 9.22 1.82 -4.26
N GLY A 221 8.12 1.28 -4.76
CA GLY A 221 7.71 -0.10 -4.49
C GLY A 221 8.63 -1.10 -5.19
N VAL A 222 9.17 -2.06 -4.44
CA VAL A 222 10.16 -3.02 -4.95
C VAL A 222 9.76 -4.48 -4.80
N ALA A 223 8.86 -4.79 -3.87
CA ALA A 223 8.38 -6.15 -3.63
C ALA A 223 6.96 -6.15 -3.05
N ARG A 224 6.24 -7.24 -3.30
CA ARG A 224 4.88 -7.49 -2.79
C ARG A 224 4.91 -8.67 -1.84
N ILE A 225 4.27 -8.51 -0.68
CA ILE A 225 4.01 -9.58 0.28
C ILE A 225 2.49 -9.77 0.32
N PRO A 226 1.97 -10.89 -0.20
CA PRO A 226 0.52 -11.06 -0.34
C PRO A 226 -0.16 -11.26 1.02
N LEU A 227 -1.42 -10.81 1.13
CA LEU A 227 -2.35 -11.04 2.25
C LEU A 227 -1.97 -10.49 3.64
N VAL A 228 -0.72 -10.12 3.91
CA VAL A 228 -0.27 -9.66 5.25
C VAL A 228 -0.96 -8.36 5.67
N GLY A 229 -1.33 -7.51 4.72
CA GLY A 229 -2.03 -6.26 4.96
C GLY A 229 -3.41 -6.46 5.58
N TYR A 230 -4.05 -7.62 5.39
CA TYR A 230 -5.31 -7.94 6.05
C TYR A 230 -5.19 -7.90 7.57
N VAL A 231 -4.05 -8.29 8.18
CA VAL A 231 -3.87 -8.21 9.64
C VAL A 231 -4.12 -6.79 10.15
N LYS A 232 -3.62 -5.78 9.44
CA LYS A 232 -3.86 -4.37 9.76
C LYS A 232 -5.32 -3.98 9.51
N LEU A 233 -5.89 -4.36 8.36
CA LEU A 233 -7.26 -4.01 7.99
C LEU A 233 -8.27 -4.55 9.00
N TRP A 234 -8.19 -5.84 9.34
CA TRP A 234 -9.02 -6.48 10.35
C TRP A 234 -8.93 -5.79 11.72
N PHE A 235 -7.73 -5.38 12.13
CA PHE A 235 -7.55 -4.66 13.39
C PHE A 235 -8.23 -3.29 13.37
N VAL A 236 -8.11 -2.54 12.27
CA VAL A 236 -8.79 -1.24 12.11
C VAL A 236 -10.31 -1.42 12.05
N ASP A 237 -10.81 -2.39 11.30
CA ASP A 237 -12.23 -2.70 11.20
C ASP A 237 -12.81 -3.09 12.56
N LEU A 238 -12.08 -3.89 13.34
CA LEU A 238 -12.44 -4.22 14.72
C LEU A 238 -12.52 -2.97 15.59
N LEU A 239 -11.52 -2.09 15.54
CA LEU A 239 -11.52 -0.84 16.31
C LEU A 239 -12.68 0.09 15.92
N ASN A 240 -13.01 0.17 14.63
CA ASN A 240 -14.16 0.93 14.14
C ASN A 240 -15.48 0.34 14.67
N LEU A 241 -15.63 -1.00 14.63
CA LEU A 241 -16.81 -1.70 15.14
C LEU A 241 -17.06 -1.40 16.63
N VAL A 242 -16.00 -1.32 17.43
CA VAL A 242 -16.09 -1.03 18.88
C VAL A 242 -16.02 0.47 19.21
N GLY A 243 -16.05 1.35 18.20
CA GLY A 243 -16.05 2.81 18.38
C GLY A 243 -14.73 3.41 18.90
N LEU A 244 -13.63 2.67 18.80
CA LEU A 244 -12.29 3.08 19.27
C LEU A 244 -11.42 3.70 18.15
N ALA A 245 -11.81 3.55 16.89
CA ALA A 245 -11.24 4.26 15.76
C ALA A 245 -12.32 5.12 15.09
N LYS A 246 -11.92 6.32 14.65
CA LYS A 246 -12.71 7.28 13.88
C LYS A 246 -12.03 7.52 12.55
#